data_AF-A0A2P2MNE7-F1
#
_entry.id   AF-A0A2P2MNE7-F1
#
_cell.length_a   1.000
_cell.length_b   1.000
_cell.length_c   1.000
_cell.angle_alpha   90.00
_cell.angle_beta   90.00
_cell.angle_gamma   90.00
#
_symmetry.space_group_name_H-M   'P 1'
#
loop_
_entity.id
_entity.type
_entity.pdbx_description
1 polymer ?
#
loop_
_entity_poly.entity_id
_entity_poly.type
_entity_poly.pdbx_seq_one_letter_code
_entity_poly.pdbx_strand_id
1 'polypeptide(L)'
;MVIINPGNPTGQCLSEANLREILQFCYRENLVLLGDEVYQQNIYQDERPFVSARKVLMDMGPPLSREIQLVSFHTVSKGYWGECGQRGGYFEMTNIPLQTVDEIYKVASVSLSPNVPAQIFMGLMVNPPKPRDISYGKFVRERFAT
;
A
#
# COMPACT_ATOMS: atom_id res chain seq x y z
N MET A 1 4.44 -14.45 -4.53
CA MET A 1 4.06 -13.72 -5.75
C MET A 1 4.17 -12.23 -5.49
N VAL A 2 4.70 -11.45 -6.43
CA VAL A 2 4.76 -9.98 -6.33
C VAL A 2 3.83 -9.37 -7.36
N ILE A 3 3.04 -8.38 -6.96
CA ILE A 3 2.31 -7.51 -7.88
C ILE A 3 2.78 -6.08 -7.67
N ILE A 4 2.89 -5.32 -8.76
CA ILE A 4 3.20 -3.88 -8.72
C ILE A 4 1.97 -3.18 -9.30
N ASN A 5 1.22 -2.48 -8.44
CA ASN A 5 -0.07 -1.90 -8.79
C ASN A 5 -0.33 -0.56 -8.09
N PRO A 6 -0.36 0.57 -8.81
CA PRO A 6 -0.09 0.73 -10.25
C PRO A 6 1.33 0.31 -10.66
N GLY A 7 1.45 -0.21 -11.88
CA GLY A 7 2.68 -0.83 -12.36
C GLY A 7 3.79 0.16 -12.74
N ASN A 8 5.03 -0.26 -12.52
CA ASN A 8 6.24 0.45 -12.93
C ASN A 8 7.15 -0.54 -13.67
N PRO A 9 7.59 -0.27 -14.91
CA PRO A 9 7.50 1.00 -15.67
C PRO A 9 6.23 1.16 -16.52
N THR A 10 5.32 0.21 -16.48
CA THR A 10 4.24 0.04 -17.48
C THR A 10 2.97 0.86 -17.23
N GLY A 11 2.78 1.44 -16.03
CA GLY A 11 1.69 2.38 -15.73
C GLY A 11 0.28 1.77 -15.64
N GLN A 12 0.14 0.45 -15.76
CA GLN A 12 -1.15 -0.24 -15.69
C GLN A 12 -1.73 -0.22 -14.28
N CYS A 13 -3.05 -0.07 -14.19
CA CYS A 13 -3.82 -0.29 -12.97
C CYS A 13 -4.61 -1.59 -13.11
N LEU A 14 -4.42 -2.52 -12.17
CA LEU A 14 -5.15 -3.79 -12.13
C LEU A 14 -6.61 -3.54 -11.74
N SER A 15 -7.51 -4.25 -12.43
CA SER A 15 -8.92 -4.26 -12.05
C SER A 15 -9.15 -5.13 -10.81
N GLU A 16 -10.27 -4.92 -10.12
CA GLU A 16 -10.69 -5.80 -9.02
C GLU A 16 -10.79 -7.26 -9.46
N ALA A 17 -11.29 -7.53 -10.68
CA ALA A 17 -11.38 -8.87 -11.24
C ALA A 17 -9.99 -9.52 -11.36
N ASN A 18 -8.99 -8.79 -11.86
CA ASN A 18 -7.62 -9.31 -11.93
C ASN A 18 -7.04 -9.59 -10.54
N LEU A 19 -7.28 -8.72 -9.56
CA LEU A 19 -6.85 -8.93 -8.19
C LEU A 19 -7.51 -10.18 -7.57
N ARG A 20 -8.80 -10.42 -7.84
CA ARG A 20 -9.50 -11.64 -7.39
C ARG A 20 -8.87 -12.90 -7.98
N GLU A 21 -8.55 -12.91 -9.27
CA GLU A 21 -7.90 -14.04 -9.94
C GLU A 21 -6.50 -14.30 -9.37
N ILE A 22 -5.72 -13.24 -9.16
CA ILE A 22 -4.40 -13.24 -8.53
C ILE A 22 -4.46 -13.84 -7.12
N LEU A 23 -5.42 -13.40 -6.30
CA LEU A 23 -5.63 -13.92 -4.95
C LEU A 23 -6.05 -15.39 -4.96
N GLN A 24 -6.95 -15.79 -5.86
CA GLN A 24 -7.32 -17.21 -6.04
C GLN A 24 -6.11 -18.06 -6.46
N PHE A 25 -5.26 -17.54 -7.34
CA PHE A 25 -4.03 -18.22 -7.73
C PHE A 25 -3.08 -18.37 -6.53
N CYS A 26 -2.85 -17.29 -5.77
CA CYS A 26 -2.06 -17.34 -4.54
C CYS A 26 -2.61 -18.36 -3.54
N TYR A 27 -3.93 -18.45 -3.40
CA TYR A 27 -4.58 -19.42 -2.53
C TYR A 27 -4.31 -20.86 -2.96
N ARG A 28 -4.55 -21.18 -4.24
CA ARG A 28 -4.37 -22.54 -4.77
C ARG A 28 -2.92 -23.01 -4.71
N GLU A 29 -1.98 -22.10 -4.97
CA GLU A 29 -0.55 -22.41 -5.03
C GLU A 29 0.17 -22.19 -3.69
N ASN A 30 -0.57 -21.86 -2.62
CA ASN A 30 -0.03 -21.56 -1.30
C ASN A 30 1.11 -20.51 -1.32
N LEU A 31 0.87 -19.40 -2.02
CA LEU A 31 1.84 -18.32 -2.19
C LEU A 31 1.48 -17.09 -1.36
N VAL A 32 2.49 -16.54 -0.68
CA VAL A 32 2.41 -15.18 -0.10
C VAL A 32 2.28 -14.15 -1.23
N LEU A 33 1.37 -13.19 -1.08
CA LEU A 33 1.24 -12.05 -1.98
C LEU A 33 1.98 -10.84 -1.41
N LEU A 34 2.87 -10.26 -2.21
CA LEU A 34 3.54 -8.99 -1.93
C LEU A 34 2.96 -7.93 -2.86
N GLY A 35 2.14 -7.02 -2.32
CA GLY A 35 1.50 -5.94 -3.05
C GLY A 35 2.30 -4.65 -2.97
N ASP A 36 3.06 -4.33 -4.00
CA ASP A 36 3.71 -3.03 -4.14
C ASP A 36 2.70 -2.00 -4.66
N GLU A 37 2.13 -1.23 -3.71
CA GLU A 37 1.06 -0.25 -3.93
C GLU A 37 1.58 1.20 -3.76
N VAL A 38 2.87 1.43 -4.02
CA VAL A 38 3.52 2.74 -3.83
C VAL A 38 2.95 3.85 -4.72
N TYR A 39 2.40 3.51 -5.89
CA TYR A 39 1.81 4.47 -6.83
C TYR A 39 0.29 4.64 -6.66
N GLN A 40 -0.31 4.19 -5.55
CA GLN A 40 -1.78 4.18 -5.37
C GLN A 40 -2.49 5.55 -5.53
N GLN A 41 -1.76 6.67 -5.41
CA GLN A 41 -2.28 8.03 -5.62
C GLN A 41 -2.06 8.56 -7.05
N ASN A 42 -1.28 7.86 -7.90
CA ASN A 42 -0.96 8.26 -9.28
C ASN A 42 -1.91 7.59 -10.28
N ILE A 43 -3.20 7.91 -10.18
CA ILE A 43 -4.23 7.37 -11.08
C ILE A 43 -4.72 8.51 -11.96
N TYR A 44 -4.55 8.36 -13.27
CA TYR A 44 -4.87 9.40 -14.27
C TYR A 44 -6.09 9.08 -15.13
N GLN A 45 -6.66 7.88 -14.98
CA GLN A 45 -7.80 7.39 -15.74
C GLN A 45 -8.97 7.12 -14.78
N ASP A 46 -10.15 7.62 -15.12
CA ASP A 46 -11.34 7.48 -14.28
C ASP A 46 -11.94 6.07 -14.33
N GLU A 47 -11.71 5.35 -15.44
CA GLU A 47 -12.30 4.03 -15.69
C GLU A 47 -11.69 2.92 -14.82
N ARG A 48 -10.49 3.14 -14.27
CA ARG A 48 -9.76 2.16 -13.48
C ARG A 48 -9.12 2.82 -12.25
N PRO A 49 -9.93 3.06 -11.19
CA PRO A 49 -9.41 3.56 -9.93
C PRO A 49 -8.47 2.53 -9.29
N PHE A 50 -7.58 3.02 -8.41
CA PHE A 50 -6.80 2.12 -7.57
C PHE A 50 -7.73 1.33 -6.62
N VAL A 51 -7.50 0.02 -6.56
CA VAL A 51 -8.12 -0.87 -5.58
C VAL A 51 -7.02 -1.62 -4.86
N SER A 52 -7.00 -1.54 -3.53
CA SER A 52 -6.03 -2.26 -2.71
C SER A 52 -6.28 -3.76 -2.74
N ALA A 53 -5.21 -4.55 -2.89
CA ALA A 53 -5.26 -6.01 -2.81
C ALA A 53 -5.85 -6.49 -1.48
N ARG A 54 -5.59 -5.77 -0.38
CA ARG A 54 -6.16 -6.10 0.94
C ARG A 54 -7.67 -5.90 0.98
N LYS A 55 -8.18 -4.83 0.36
CA LYS A 55 -9.64 -4.62 0.27
C LYS A 55 -10.28 -5.78 -0.47
N VAL A 56 -9.75 -6.15 -1.63
CA VAL A 56 -10.28 -7.27 -2.43
C VAL A 56 -10.21 -8.58 -1.66
N LEU A 57 -9.10 -8.86 -0.97
CA LEU A 57 -8.95 -10.04 -0.13
C LEU A 57 -10.03 -10.13 0.94
N MET A 58 -10.31 -9.03 1.64
CA MET A 58 -11.35 -8.99 2.67
C MET A 58 -12.75 -9.16 2.07
N ASP A 59 -13.02 -8.52 0.93
CA ASP A 59 -14.30 -8.61 0.22
C ASP A 59 -14.57 -10.02 -0.36
N MET A 60 -13.53 -10.84 -0.59
CA MET A 60 -13.68 -12.23 -1.02
C MET A 60 -14.14 -13.18 0.10
N GLY A 61 -13.99 -12.78 1.37
CA GLY A 61 -14.43 -13.56 2.52
C GLY A 61 -13.65 -14.87 2.74
N PRO A 62 -14.02 -15.65 3.78
CA PRO A 62 -13.40 -16.94 4.09
C PRO A 62 -13.67 -18.00 3.01
N PRO A 63 -12.75 -18.96 2.78
CA PRO A 63 -11.51 -19.16 3.53
C PRO A 63 -10.36 -18.21 3.14
N LEU A 64 -10.41 -17.62 1.93
CA LEU A 64 -9.31 -16.83 1.36
C LEU A 64 -8.90 -15.67 2.28
N SER A 65 -9.87 -14.90 2.79
CA SER A 65 -9.60 -13.72 3.62
C SER A 65 -8.89 -14.03 4.94
N ARG A 66 -8.87 -15.29 5.38
CA ARG A 66 -8.23 -15.75 6.62
C ARG A 66 -6.91 -16.48 6.37
N GLU A 67 -6.73 -17.05 5.18
CA GLU A 67 -5.62 -17.96 4.89
C GLU A 67 -4.55 -17.33 3.99
N ILE A 68 -4.94 -16.44 3.07
CA ILE A 68 -3.96 -15.80 2.19
C ILE A 68 -3.10 -14.83 3.01
N GLN A 69 -1.80 -15.09 2.99
CA GLN A 69 -0.75 -14.22 3.49
C GLN A 69 -0.52 -13.07 2.52
N LEU A 70 -0.68 -11.83 2.98
CA LEU A 70 -0.51 -10.62 2.19
C LEU A 70 0.38 -9.62 2.92
N VAL A 71 1.34 -9.05 2.21
CA VAL A 71 2.11 -7.88 2.65
C VAL A 71 1.91 -6.76 1.65
N SER A 72 1.34 -5.62 2.10
CA SER A 72 1.09 -4.45 1.23
C SER A 72 2.06 -3.32 1.56
N PHE A 73 2.74 -2.76 0.55
CA PHE A 73 3.78 -1.75 0.70
C PHE A 73 3.30 -0.36 0.27
N HIS A 74 3.68 0.67 1.03
CA HIS A 74 3.41 2.05 0.67
C HIS A 74 4.55 3.01 1.11
N THR A 75 4.63 4.19 0.50
CA THR A 75 5.73 5.15 0.68
C THR A 75 5.28 6.59 0.48
N VAL A 76 5.93 7.53 1.19
CA VAL A 76 5.82 8.99 0.93
C VAL A 76 6.56 9.45 -0.32
N SER A 77 7.37 8.58 -0.93
CA SER A 77 8.28 8.96 -2.03
C SER A 77 7.59 9.21 -3.37
N LYS A 78 6.33 8.78 -3.52
CA LYS A 78 5.57 8.75 -4.79
C LYS A 78 4.27 9.55 -4.63
N GLY A 79 3.49 9.66 -5.70
CA GLY A 79 2.31 10.52 -5.71
C GLY A 79 2.64 12.00 -5.73
N TYR A 80 1.63 12.81 -5.44
CA TYR A 80 1.75 14.26 -5.29
C TYR A 80 2.52 14.66 -4.01
N TRP A 81 2.81 13.72 -3.10
CA TRP A 81 3.68 13.97 -1.96
C TRP A 81 5.14 14.13 -2.41
N GLY A 82 5.67 13.17 -3.16
CA GLY A 82 6.98 13.30 -3.81
C GLY A 82 8.18 13.43 -2.85
N GLU A 83 8.03 13.03 -1.59
CA GLU A 83 9.00 13.27 -0.50
C GLU A 83 10.13 12.23 -0.47
N CYS A 84 10.75 11.95 -1.63
CA CYS A 84 11.67 10.83 -1.82
C CYS A 84 12.95 10.93 -0.96
N GLY A 85 13.37 12.15 -0.58
CA GLY A 85 14.50 12.40 0.30
C GLY A 85 14.24 12.02 1.77
N GLN A 86 12.97 11.95 2.19
CA GLN A 86 12.60 11.60 3.56
C GLN A 86 12.79 10.11 3.84
N ARG A 87 12.76 9.26 2.80
CA ARG A 87 12.93 7.80 2.90
C ARG A 87 11.89 7.13 3.82
N GLY A 88 10.64 7.57 3.76
CA GLY A 88 9.54 7.00 4.54
C GLY A 88 8.71 5.96 3.79
N GLY A 89 8.31 4.91 4.51
CA GLY A 89 7.39 3.88 4.02
C GLY A 89 6.88 3.01 5.16
N TYR A 90 5.84 2.24 4.87
CA TYR A 90 5.37 1.15 5.74
C TYR A 90 5.06 -0.06 4.88
N PHE A 91 4.95 -1.21 5.55
CA PHE A 91 4.22 -2.35 5.01
C PHE A 91 3.22 -2.86 6.04
N GLU A 92 2.07 -3.35 5.57
CA GLU A 92 1.04 -3.98 6.40
C GLU A 92 1.05 -5.48 6.16
N MET A 93 1.10 -6.26 7.23
CA MET A 93 1.05 -7.72 7.20
C MET A 93 -0.38 -8.21 7.53
N THR A 94 -0.96 -9.01 6.65
CA THR A 94 -2.27 -9.64 6.81
C THR A 94 -2.11 -11.16 6.78
N ASN A 95 -2.67 -11.85 7.78
CA ASN A 95 -2.62 -13.31 7.96
C ASN A 95 -1.21 -13.93 8.02
N ILE A 96 -0.17 -13.13 8.29
CA ILE A 96 1.20 -13.63 8.47
C ILE A 96 1.30 -14.35 9.84
N PRO A 97 1.86 -15.57 9.90
CA PRO A 97 2.06 -16.28 11.17
C PRO A 97 2.91 -15.47 12.15
N LEU A 98 2.56 -15.50 13.44
CA LEU A 98 3.24 -14.72 14.48
C LEU A 98 4.75 -15.00 14.53
N GLN A 99 5.16 -16.26 14.37
CA GLN A 99 6.58 -16.65 14.32
C GLN A 99 7.34 -15.94 13.18
N THR A 100 6.69 -15.76 12.03
CA THR A 100 7.26 -15.02 10.90
C THR A 100 7.32 -13.52 11.20
N VAL A 101 6.30 -12.97 11.86
CA VAL A 101 6.30 -11.57 12.32
C VAL A 101 7.46 -11.30 13.29
N ASP A 102 7.72 -12.22 14.24
CA ASP A 102 8.83 -12.09 15.19
C ASP A 102 10.20 -12.10 14.50
N GLU A 103 10.36 -12.96 13.48
CA GLU A 103 11.58 -12.99 12.66
C GLU A 103 11.76 -11.70 11.86
N ILE A 104 10.68 -11.15 11.28
CA ILE A 104 10.71 -9.84 10.61
C ILE A 104 11.08 -8.73 11.59
N TYR A 105 10.51 -8.75 12.79
CA TYR A 105 10.82 -7.77 13.84
C TYR A 105 12.28 -7.85 14.28
N LYS A 106 12.82 -9.07 14.44
CA LYS A 106 14.23 -9.30 14.75
C LYS A 106 15.13 -8.64 13.69
N VAL A 107 14.85 -8.87 12.40
CA VAL A 107 15.60 -8.23 11.30
C VAL A 107 15.45 -6.70 11.32
N ALA A 108 14.24 -6.18 11.51
CA ALA A 108 13.99 -4.73 11.55
C ALA A 108 14.73 -4.03 12.70
N SER A 109 14.85 -4.70 13.86
CA SER A 109 15.52 -4.16 15.05
C SER A 109 17.04 -3.98 14.88
N VAL A 110 17.67 -4.67 13.93
CA VAL A 110 19.12 -4.51 13.64
C VAL A 110 19.45 -3.07 13.23
N SER A 111 18.52 -2.38 12.56
CA SER A 111 18.68 -0.97 12.15
C SER A 111 18.12 0.03 13.16
N LEU A 112 17.86 -0.40 14.40
CA LEU A 112 17.23 0.37 15.49
C LEU A 112 15.78 0.80 15.20
N SER A 113 15.60 1.78 14.31
CA SER A 113 14.29 2.27 13.88
C SER A 113 14.39 3.09 12.59
N PRO A 114 13.30 3.26 11.83
CA PRO A 114 13.25 4.23 10.74
C PRO A 114 13.51 5.65 11.23
N ASN A 115 14.04 6.53 10.39
CA ASN A 115 14.29 7.92 10.77
C ASN A 115 12.99 8.63 11.20
N VAL A 116 13.07 9.46 12.24
CA VAL A 116 11.87 10.11 12.83
C VAL A 116 11.14 11.02 11.83
N PRO A 117 11.82 11.86 11.01
CA PRO A 117 11.14 12.64 9.98
C PRO A 117 10.28 11.77 9.06
N ALA A 118 10.81 10.68 8.52
CA ALA A 118 10.05 9.73 7.70
C ALA A 118 8.76 9.27 8.40
N GLN A 119 8.83 8.91 9.68
CA GLN A 119 7.66 8.47 10.44
C GLN A 119 6.61 9.58 10.56
N ILE A 120 7.02 10.83 10.76
CA ILE A 120 6.13 12.00 10.77
C ILE A 120 5.47 12.19 9.40
N PHE A 121 6.26 12.18 8.32
CA PHE A 121 5.75 12.30 6.95
C PHE A 121 4.75 11.18 6.61
N MET A 122 5.03 9.94 7.03
CA MET A 122 4.07 8.84 6.87
C MET A 122 2.77 9.13 7.62
N GLY A 123 2.85 9.63 8.86
CA GLY A 123 1.68 10.02 9.65
C GLY A 123 0.83 11.13 8.99
N LEU A 124 1.48 12.14 8.41
CA LEU A 124 0.81 13.21 7.65
C LEU A 124 0.18 12.68 6.36
N MET A 125 0.86 11.77 5.66
CA MET A 125 0.37 11.17 4.42
C MET A 125 -0.91 10.37 4.62
N VAL A 126 -0.97 9.55 5.69
CA VAL A 126 -2.13 8.69 5.98
C VAL A 126 -3.26 9.43 6.70
N ASN A 127 -3.00 10.62 7.22
CA ASN A 127 -4.00 11.48 7.87
C ASN A 127 -3.90 12.92 7.33
N PRO A 128 -4.27 13.16 6.06
CA PRO A 128 -4.22 14.48 5.45
C PRO A 128 -5.25 15.43 6.08
N PRO A 129 -5.14 16.75 5.81
CA PRO A 129 -6.13 17.74 6.26
C PRO A 129 -7.57 17.33 5.92
N LYS A 130 -8.50 17.60 6.82
CA LYS A 130 -9.93 17.28 6.71
C LYS A 130 -10.73 18.53 6.33
N PRO A 131 -11.97 18.41 5.78
CA PRO A 131 -12.76 19.56 5.33
C PRO A 131 -12.96 20.72 6.30
N ARG A 132 -12.81 20.48 7.62
CA ARG A 132 -12.94 21.50 8.67
C ARG A 132 -11.62 22.19 9.04
N ASP A 133 -10.49 21.69 8.56
CA ASP A 133 -9.17 22.22 8.87
C ASP A 133 -8.84 23.44 8.01
N ILE A 134 -8.16 24.42 8.61
CA ILE A 134 -7.82 25.70 7.94
C ILE A 134 -7.00 25.52 6.66
N SER A 135 -6.18 24.47 6.57
CA SER A 135 -5.30 24.20 5.44
C SER A 135 -5.95 23.35 4.34
N TYR A 136 -7.14 22.78 4.58
CA TYR A 136 -7.77 21.83 3.66
C TYR A 136 -7.99 22.40 2.27
N GLY A 137 -8.57 23.60 2.19
CA GLY A 137 -8.84 24.24 0.90
C GLY A 137 -7.57 24.49 0.08
N LYS A 138 -6.43 24.76 0.75
CA LYS A 138 -5.14 24.92 0.08
C LYS A 138 -4.58 23.57 -0.36
N PHE A 139 -4.58 22.57 0.53
CA PHE A 139 -4.13 21.22 0.25
C PHE A 139 -4.85 20.59 -0.95
N VAL A 140 -6.18 20.70 -1.02
CA VAL A 140 -6.97 20.20 -2.15
C VAL A 140 -6.56 20.87 -3.46
N ARG A 141 -6.40 22.19 -3.47
CA ARG A 141 -5.97 22.91 -4.68
C ARG A 141 -4.59 22.46 -5.16
N GLU A 142 -3.63 22.31 -4.25
CA GLU A 142 -2.28 21.87 -4.60
C GLU A 142 -2.27 20.42 -5.10
N ARG A 143 -3.06 19.54 -4.48
CA ARG A 143 -3.19 18.13 -4.88
C ARG A 143 -3.74 17.95 -6.30
N PHE A 144 -4.69 18.79 -6.72
CA PHE A 144 -5.32 18.71 -8.05
C PHE A 144 -4.72 19.70 -9.06
N ALA A 145 -3.66 20.44 -8.71
CA ALA A 145 -2.99 21.37 -9.62
C ALA A 145 -2.01 20.68 -10.60
N THR A 146 -1.71 19.40 -10.37
CA THR A 146 -0.84 18.52 -11.18
C THR A 146 -1.60 17.30 -11.65
#